data_AF-S2VYM8-F1
#
_entry.id   AF-S2VYM8-F1
#
_cell.length_a   1.000
_cell.length_b   1.000
_cell.length_c   1.000
_cell.angle_alpha   90.00
_cell.angle_beta   90.00
_cell.angle_gamma   90.00
#
_symmetry.space_group_name_H-M   'P 1'
#
loop_
_entity.id
_entity.type
_entity.pdbx_description
1 polymer ?
#
loop_
_entity_poly.entity_id
_entity_poly.type
_entity_poly.pdbx_seq_one_letter_code
_entity_poly.pdbx_strand_id
1 'polypeptide(L)'
;MLFLVLDAIGLGVFTVFGIRVALEMGHGAIIALVGATITGIMGGVLRDLFCTRIPLVFRKELYASILPIGVGVYYIFKTQNFSDEITALATIITVVGLRLLAIYFRLSLPHFKYQDAPTSRTRRSRFWKFRERIVPPEGYVLDKLPKRKQSKPDDC
;
A
#
# COMPACT_ATOMS: atom_id res chain seq x y z
N MET A 1 0.99 -19.54 -4.14
CA MET A 1 -0.45 -19.86 -3.92
C MET A 1 -0.75 -20.02 -2.44
N LEU A 2 -0.09 -20.93 -1.71
CA LEU A 2 -0.35 -21.19 -0.27
C LEU A 2 -0.47 -19.91 0.59
N PHE A 3 0.49 -18.98 0.47
CA PHE A 3 0.49 -17.71 1.22
C PHE A 3 -0.82 -16.89 1.04
N LEU A 4 -1.34 -16.83 -0.18
CA LEU A 4 -2.58 -16.10 -0.51
C LEU A 4 -3.83 -16.82 0.00
N VAL A 5 -3.80 -18.15 0.09
CA VAL A 5 -4.91 -18.93 0.64
C VAL A 5 -4.96 -18.75 2.16
N LEU A 6 -3.80 -18.83 2.83
CA LEU A 6 -3.69 -18.56 4.27
C LEU A 6 -4.11 -17.11 4.60
N ASP A 7 -3.80 -16.16 3.71
CA ASP A 7 -4.31 -14.78 3.78
C ASP A 7 -5.82 -14.70 3.75
N ALA A 8 -6.44 -15.31 2.74
CA ALA A 8 -7.88 -15.27 2.57
C ALA A 8 -8.60 -15.88 3.80
N ILE A 9 -8.09 -17.02 4.30
CA ILE A 9 -8.64 -17.70 5.48
C ILE A 9 -8.51 -16.82 6.72
N GLY A 10 -7.31 -16.29 6.99
CA GLY A 10 -7.08 -15.40 8.13
C GLY A 10 -7.96 -14.16 8.06
N LEU A 11 -8.07 -13.54 6.88
CA LEU A 11 -8.92 -12.37 6.65
C LEU A 11 -10.39 -12.67 6.97
N GLY A 12 -10.93 -13.81 6.52
CA GLY A 12 -12.31 -14.21 6.81
C GLY A 12 -12.57 -14.40 8.31
N VAL A 13 -11.68 -15.13 9.00
CA VAL A 13 -11.82 -15.40 10.44
C VAL A 13 -11.73 -14.12 11.27
N PHE A 14 -10.72 -13.28 11.01
CA PHE A 14 -10.52 -12.03 11.75
C PHE A 14 -11.63 -11.00 11.47
N THR A 15 -12.21 -11.02 10.26
CA THR A 15 -13.38 -10.18 9.94
C THR A 15 -14.56 -10.54 10.81
N VAL A 16 -14.92 -11.83 10.90
CA VAL A 16 -16.00 -12.29 11.78
C VAL A 16 -15.72 -11.96 13.25
N PHE A 17 -14.48 -12.15 13.69
CA PHE A 17 -14.08 -11.84 15.07
C PHE A 17 -14.30 -10.35 15.39
N GLY A 18 -13.88 -9.45 14.52
CA GLY A 18 -14.09 -8.01 14.71
C GLY A 18 -15.57 -7.60 14.69
N ILE A 19 -16.39 -8.22 13.84
CA ILE A 19 -17.84 -8.00 13.83
C ILE A 19 -18.47 -8.44 15.15
N ARG A 20 -18.12 -9.66 15.61
CA ARG A 20 -18.65 -10.24 16.84
C ARG A 20 -18.31 -9.39 18.05
N VAL A 21 -17.04 -9.01 18.22
CA VAL A 21 -16.62 -8.18 19.35
C VAL A 21 -17.36 -6.84 19.36
N ALA A 22 -17.48 -6.17 18.21
CA ALA A 22 -18.21 -4.91 18.12
C ALA A 22 -19.70 -5.05 18.48
N LEU A 23 -20.34 -6.14 18.03
CA LEU A 23 -21.73 -6.45 18.34
C LEU A 23 -21.94 -6.83 19.81
N GLU A 24 -21.03 -7.60 20.40
CA GLU A 24 -21.06 -8.00 21.81
C GLU A 24 -20.88 -6.78 22.71
N MET A 25 -20.13 -5.77 22.27
CA MET A 25 -20.04 -4.46 22.93
C MET A 25 -21.28 -3.57 22.69
N GLY A 26 -22.30 -4.03 21.98
CA GLY A 26 -23.54 -3.28 21.72
C GLY A 26 -23.41 -2.18 20.66
N HIS A 27 -22.38 -2.20 19.82
CA HIS A 27 -22.15 -1.17 18.81
C HIS A 27 -22.88 -1.49 17.49
N GLY A 28 -23.19 -0.45 16.70
CA GLY A 28 -23.88 -0.58 15.42
C GLY A 28 -22.99 -1.05 14.26
N ALA A 29 -23.61 -1.22 13.08
CA ALA A 29 -22.98 -1.80 11.88
C ALA A 29 -21.73 -1.04 11.40
N ILE A 30 -21.73 0.29 11.53
CA ILE A 30 -20.60 1.14 11.12
C ILE A 30 -19.35 0.81 11.96
N ILE A 31 -19.53 0.69 13.28
CA ILE A 31 -18.43 0.43 14.19
C ILE A 31 -17.96 -1.02 14.03
N ALA A 32 -18.89 -1.95 13.81
CA ALA A 32 -18.55 -3.32 13.44
C ALA A 32 -17.73 -3.39 12.15
N LEU A 33 -18.07 -2.61 11.12
CA LEU A 33 -17.31 -2.55 9.88
C LEU A 33 -15.90 -2.01 10.09
N VAL A 34 -15.75 -0.92 10.85
CA VAL A 34 -14.44 -0.33 11.13
C VAL A 34 -13.58 -1.28 11.98
N GLY A 35 -14.16 -1.86 13.03
CA GLY A 35 -13.48 -2.84 13.88
C GLY A 35 -13.07 -4.09 13.09
N ALA A 36 -13.95 -4.63 12.26
CA ALA A 36 -13.68 -5.77 11.40
C ALA A 36 -12.61 -5.49 10.35
N THR A 37 -12.62 -4.30 9.74
CA THR A 37 -11.62 -3.92 8.74
C THR A 37 -10.23 -3.77 9.33
N ILE A 38 -10.10 -3.09 10.47
CA ILE A 38 -8.83 -2.94 11.20
C ILE A 38 -8.30 -4.31 11.62
N THR A 39 -9.14 -5.12 12.26
CA THR A 39 -8.77 -6.46 12.77
C THR A 39 -8.40 -7.40 11.62
N GLY A 40 -9.20 -7.41 10.55
CA GLY A 40 -8.99 -8.25 9.37
C GLY A 40 -7.72 -7.91 8.60
N ILE A 41 -7.43 -6.62 8.41
CA ILE A 41 -6.25 -6.17 7.66
C ILE A 41 -4.97 -6.36 8.49
N MET A 42 -5.02 -6.15 9.81
CA MET A 42 -3.83 -6.24 10.66
C MET A 42 -3.11 -7.60 10.57
N GLY A 43 -3.85 -8.71 10.53
CA GLY A 43 -3.25 -10.03 10.39
C GLY A 43 -2.47 -10.20 9.07
N GLY A 44 -3.03 -9.72 7.96
CA GLY A 44 -2.36 -9.74 6.65
C GLY A 44 -1.12 -8.85 6.63
N VAL A 45 -1.23 -7.64 7.19
CA VAL A 45 -0.12 -6.68 7.29
C VAL A 45 1.02 -7.23 8.15
N LEU A 46 0.73 -7.78 9.33
CA LEU A 46 1.74 -8.29 10.24
C LEU A 46 2.54 -9.44 9.62
N ARG A 47 1.87 -10.34 8.90
CA ARG A 47 2.53 -11.43 8.15
C ARG A 47 3.43 -10.87 7.04
N ASP A 48 2.98 -9.87 6.32
CA ASP A 48 3.74 -9.26 5.24
C ASP A 48 4.99 -8.54 5.80
N LEU A 49 4.88 -7.89 6.97
CA LEU A 49 5.98 -7.27 7.71
C LEU A 49 7.03 -8.29 8.16
N PHE A 50 6.62 -9.42 8.76
CA PHE A 50 7.55 -10.49 9.16
C PHE A 50 8.26 -11.13 7.96
N CYS A 51 7.66 -11.11 6.78
CA CYS A 51 8.29 -11.58 5.55
C CYS A 51 9.15 -10.50 4.85
N THR A 52 9.26 -9.29 5.42
CA THR A 52 9.94 -8.13 4.83
C THR A 52 9.42 -7.81 3.41
N ARG A 53 8.10 -7.93 3.21
CA ARG A 53 7.44 -7.63 1.93
C ARG A 53 6.48 -6.45 2.08
N ILE A 54 6.26 -5.75 0.96
CA ILE A 54 5.26 -4.68 0.90
C ILE A 54 3.87 -5.30 1.10
N PRO A 55 3.05 -4.78 2.04
CA PRO A 55 1.76 -5.37 2.35
C PRO A 55 0.80 -5.44 1.17
N LEU A 56 0.06 -6.53 1.06
CA LEU A 56 -0.91 -6.76 -0.02
C LEU A 56 -2.05 -5.73 0.00
N VAL A 57 -2.40 -5.21 1.18
CA VAL A 57 -3.46 -4.20 1.34
C VAL A 57 -3.18 -2.93 0.52
N PHE A 58 -1.91 -2.53 0.38
CA PHE A 58 -1.52 -1.35 -0.39
C PHE A 58 -1.43 -1.60 -1.90
N ARG A 59 -1.41 -2.86 -2.33
CA ARG A 59 -1.18 -3.24 -3.73
C ARG A 59 -2.42 -3.79 -4.43
N LYS A 60 -3.43 -4.20 -3.66
CA LYS A 60 -4.64 -4.85 -4.18
C LYS A 60 -5.85 -4.08 -3.66
N GLU A 61 -6.43 -3.26 -4.52
CA GLU A 61 -7.65 -2.49 -4.24
C GLU A 61 -8.81 -3.38 -3.76
N LEU A 62 -8.87 -4.62 -4.25
CA LEU A 62 -9.88 -5.57 -3.83
C LEU A 62 -9.70 -6.12 -2.40
N TYR A 63 -8.56 -5.92 -1.73
CA TYR A 63 -8.36 -6.36 -0.34
C TYR A 63 -9.35 -5.70 0.61
N ALA A 64 -9.42 -4.37 0.58
CA ALA A 64 -10.29 -3.60 1.47
C ALA A 64 -11.77 -3.70 1.04
N SER A 65 -12.04 -3.77 -0.27
CA SER A 65 -13.40 -3.73 -0.82
C SER A 65 -14.28 -4.93 -0.42
N ILE A 66 -13.68 -6.08 -0.10
CA ILE A 66 -14.42 -7.31 0.25
C ILE A 66 -14.97 -7.24 1.68
N LEU A 67 -14.36 -6.45 2.56
CA LEU A 67 -14.71 -6.39 3.98
C LEU A 67 -16.13 -5.84 4.22
N PRO A 68 -16.56 -4.72 3.59
CA PRO A 68 -17.97 -4.29 3.63
C PRO A 68 -18.95 -5.37 3.19
N ILE A 69 -18.61 -6.15 2.17
CA ILE A 69 -19.46 -7.24 1.66
C ILE A 69 -19.60 -8.34 2.72
N GLY A 70 -18.49 -8.74 3.34
CA GLY A 70 -18.51 -9.72 4.43
C GLY A 70 -19.36 -9.28 5.62
N VAL A 71 -19.23 -8.01 6.03
CA VAL A 71 -20.03 -7.43 7.13
C VAL A 71 -21.51 -7.37 6.75
N GLY A 72 -21.83 -6.98 5.51
CA GLY A 72 -23.20 -6.98 5.01
C GLY A 72 -23.83 -8.38 5.05
N VAL A 73 -23.10 -9.40 4.58
CA VAL A 73 -23.57 -10.79 4.63
C VAL A 73 -23.78 -11.26 6.06
N TYR A 74 -22.87 -10.95 6.99
CA TYR A 74 -23.05 -11.27 8.41
C TYR A 74 -24.35 -10.68 8.96
N TYR A 75 -24.63 -9.41 8.67
CA TYR A 75 -25.85 -8.75 9.12
C TYR A 75 -27.10 -9.34 8.49
N ILE A 76 -27.08 -9.67 7.19
CA ILE A 76 -28.20 -10.30 6.50
C ILE A 76 -28.55 -11.66 7.14
N PHE A 77 -27.54 -12.48 7.46
CA PHE A 77 -27.78 -13.77 8.12
C PHE A 77 -28.25 -13.59 9.57
N LYS A 78 -27.72 -12.58 10.27
CA LYS A 78 -28.15 -12.26 11.63
C LYS A 78 -29.61 -11.80 11.69
N THR A 79 -30.10 -11.03 10.72
CA THR A 79 -31.52 -10.60 10.69
C THR A 79 -32.51 -11.72 10.40
N GLN A 80 -32.05 -12.80 9.76
CA GLN A 80 -32.85 -14.01 9.50
C GLN A 80 -32.90 -14.98 10.70
N ASN A 81 -32.30 -14.62 11.85
CA ASN A 81 -32.22 -15.45 13.07
C ASN A 81 -31.55 -16.82 12.86
N PHE A 82 -30.56 -16.92 11.96
CA PHE A 82 -29.69 -18.10 11.92
C PHE A 82 -28.81 -18.16 13.17
N SER A 83 -28.31 -19.36 13.51
CA SER A 83 -27.35 -19.50 14.60
C SER A 83 -26.06 -18.73 14.31
N ASP A 84 -25.40 -18.24 15.37
CA ASP A 84 -24.17 -17.48 15.25
C ASP A 84 -23.05 -18.27 14.55
N GLU A 85 -23.02 -19.59 14.76
CA GLU A 85 -22.06 -20.50 14.12
C GLU A 85 -22.24 -20.56 12.59
N ILE A 86 -23.49 -20.72 12.13
CA ILE A 86 -23.81 -20.77 10.70
C ILE A 86 -23.52 -19.41 10.06
N THR A 87 -23.90 -18.33 10.73
CA THR A 87 -23.65 -16.96 10.28
C THR A 87 -22.15 -16.69 10.12
N ALA A 88 -21.35 -17.03 11.13
CA ALA A 88 -19.90 -16.92 11.09
C ALA A 88 -19.29 -17.73 9.94
N LEU A 89 -19.71 -18.98 9.77
CA LEU A 89 -19.19 -19.86 8.72
C LEU A 89 -19.53 -19.34 7.32
N ALA A 90 -20.78 -18.90 7.11
CA ALA A 90 -21.22 -18.32 5.85
C ALA A 90 -20.43 -17.06 5.49
N THR A 91 -20.18 -16.17 6.46
CA THR A 91 -19.36 -14.98 6.26
C THR A 91 -17.91 -15.33 5.89
N ILE A 92 -17.28 -16.28 6.61
CA ILE A 92 -15.91 -16.72 6.30
C ILE A 92 -15.83 -17.27 4.88
N ILE A 93 -16.72 -18.19 4.51
CA ILE A 93 -16.77 -18.78 3.17
C ILE A 93 -16.93 -17.69 2.11
N THR A 94 -17.79 -16.71 2.35
CA THR A 94 -18.02 -15.60 1.42
C THR A 94 -16.76 -14.75 1.24
N VAL A 95 -16.11 -14.32 2.33
CA VAL A 95 -14.90 -13.50 2.28
C VAL A 95 -13.75 -14.25 1.61
N VAL A 96 -13.53 -15.51 2.00
CA VAL A 96 -12.51 -16.38 1.40
C VAL A 96 -12.78 -16.63 -0.08
N GLY A 97 -14.03 -16.95 -0.43
CA GLY A 97 -14.46 -17.18 -1.81
C GLY A 97 -14.23 -15.97 -2.69
N LEU A 98 -14.66 -14.78 -2.24
CA LEU A 98 -14.43 -13.51 -2.96
C LEU A 98 -12.94 -13.21 -3.11
N ARG A 99 -12.13 -13.48 -2.08
CA ARG A 99 -10.66 -13.35 -2.12
C ARG A 99 -10.04 -14.25 -3.18
N LEU A 100 -10.40 -15.54 -3.18
CA LEU A 100 -9.87 -16.52 -4.13
C LEU A 100 -10.33 -16.20 -5.56
N LEU A 101 -11.59 -15.79 -5.74
CA LEU A 101 -12.15 -15.36 -7.02
C LEU A 101 -11.39 -14.14 -7.56
N ALA A 102 -11.19 -13.12 -6.73
CA ALA A 102 -10.43 -11.92 -7.10
C ALA A 102 -8.98 -12.23 -7.51
N ILE A 103 -8.34 -13.19 -6.84
CA ILE A 103 -6.99 -13.64 -7.18
C ILE A 103 -6.98 -14.40 -8.51
N TYR A 104 -7.94 -15.32 -8.72
CA TYR A 104 -8.04 -16.15 -9.92
C TYR A 104 -8.33 -15.32 -11.16
N PHE A 105 -9.32 -14.44 -11.10
CA PHE A 105 -9.69 -13.56 -12.21
C PHE A 105 -8.72 -12.41 -12.44
N ARG A 106 -7.64 -12.31 -11.64
CA ARG A 106 -6.67 -11.20 -11.65
C ARG A 106 -7.33 -9.82 -11.80
N LEU A 107 -8.47 -9.59 -11.14
CA LEU A 107 -9.12 -8.28 -11.16
C LEU A 107 -8.08 -7.26 -10.68
N SER A 108 -7.59 -6.50 -11.64
CA SER A 108 -6.62 -5.44 -11.48
C SER A 108 -7.36 -4.22 -11.95
N LEU A 109 -7.61 -3.26 -11.06
CA LEU A 109 -8.24 -2.03 -11.49
C LEU A 109 -7.34 -1.34 -12.51
N PRO A 110 -7.93 -0.75 -13.58
CA PRO A 110 -7.17 -0.13 -14.65
C PRO A 110 -6.29 0.95 -14.06
N HIS A 111 -4.97 0.74 -14.10
CA HIS A 111 -4.01 1.69 -13.57
C HIS A 111 -4.04 2.94 -14.44
N PHE A 112 -4.59 4.04 -13.92
CA PHE A 112 -4.51 5.34 -14.57
C PHE A 112 -3.01 5.67 -14.70
N LYS A 113 -2.50 5.70 -15.94
CA LYS A 113 -1.22 6.36 -16.20
C LYS A 113 -1.50 7.84 -15.98
N TYR A 114 -0.98 8.40 -14.90
CA TYR A 114 -0.77 9.84 -14.87
C TYR A 114 0.13 10.13 -16.07
N GLN A 115 -0.46 10.66 -17.15
CA GLN A 115 0.31 11.45 -18.08
C GLN A 115 0.87 12.55 -17.20
N ASP A 116 2.16 12.49 -16.89
CA ASP A 116 2.84 13.65 -16.34
C ASP A 116 2.52 14.78 -17.32
N ALA A 117 1.57 15.66 -16.96
CA ALA A 117 1.47 16.94 -17.61
C ALA A 117 2.90 17.46 -17.49
N PRO A 118 3.62 17.74 -18.59
CA PRO A 118 4.99 18.18 -18.51
C PRO A 118 4.97 19.33 -17.52
N THR A 119 5.61 19.12 -16.36
CA THR A 119 5.67 20.15 -15.33
C THR A 119 6.53 21.20 -16.00
N SER A 120 5.88 22.16 -16.66
CA SER A 120 6.50 23.29 -17.29
C SER A 120 7.01 24.18 -16.17
N ARG A 121 8.10 23.75 -15.53
CA ARG A 121 9.08 24.59 -14.85
C ARG A 121 9.90 25.36 -15.89
N THR A 122 9.21 25.92 -16.88
CA THR A 122 9.80 26.73 -17.95
C THR A 122 9.43 28.19 -17.74
N ARG A 123 9.56 28.69 -16.51
CA ARG A 123 9.77 30.12 -16.24
C ARG A 123 11.23 30.37 -15.88
N ARG A 124 12.16 29.81 -16.66
CA ARG A 124 13.61 29.99 -16.45
C ARG A 124 14.41 30.16 -17.74
N SER A 125 13.80 30.45 -18.89
CA SER A 125 14.55 30.70 -20.14
C SER A 125 15.05 32.14 -20.30
N ARG A 126 14.62 33.10 -19.45
CA ARG A 126 15.17 34.47 -19.46
C ARG A 126 16.28 34.70 -18.44
N PHE A 127 16.28 33.95 -17.33
CA PHE A 127 17.23 34.14 -16.22
C PHE A 127 18.50 33.28 -16.36
N TRP A 128 18.44 32.11 -17.01
CA TRP A 128 19.63 31.27 -17.26
C TRP A 128 20.56 31.86 -18.32
N LYS A 129 20.04 32.49 -19.39
CA LYS A 129 20.84 33.29 -20.35
C LYS A 129 21.62 34.42 -19.68
N PHE A 130 21.12 34.95 -18.56
CA PHE A 130 21.81 35.98 -17.80
C PHE A 130 22.91 35.38 -16.91
N ARG A 131 22.68 34.19 -16.33
CA ARG A 131 23.64 33.54 -15.42
C ARG A 131 24.86 32.96 -16.14
N GLU A 132 24.71 32.50 -17.38
CA GLU A 132 25.84 32.06 -18.22
C GLU A 132 26.78 33.21 -18.63
N ARG A 133 26.33 34.47 -18.53
CA ARG A 133 27.19 35.64 -18.77
C ARG A 133 28.08 35.99 -17.58
N ILE A 134 27.75 35.51 -16.38
CA ILE A 134 28.39 35.92 -15.11
C ILE A 134 29.27 34.81 -14.51
N VAL A 135 29.07 33.54 -14.88
CA VAL A 135 29.83 32.41 -14.32
C VAL A 135 30.92 31.97 -15.29
N PRO A 136 32.21 32.24 -15.00
CA PRO A 136 33.31 31.73 -15.82
C PRO A 136 33.43 30.20 -15.67
N PRO A 137 33.87 29.49 -16.73
CA PRO A 137 34.07 28.04 -16.67
C PRO A 137 35.12 27.66 -15.62
N GLU A 138 34.79 26.68 -14.78
CA GLU A 138 35.56 26.22 -13.60
C GLU A 138 37.02 25.83 -13.93
N GLY A 139 37.32 25.51 -15.19
CA GLY A 139 38.66 25.22 -15.69
C GLY A 139 39.58 26.44 -15.91
N TYR A 140 39.07 27.67 -15.88
CA TYR A 140 39.88 28.89 -16.15
C TYR A 140 40.66 29.38 -14.93
N VAL A 141 40.22 29.02 -13.72
CA VAL A 141 40.82 29.48 -12.46
C VAL A 141 42.08 28.67 -12.12
N LEU A 142 42.13 27.39 -12.49
CA LEU A 142 43.28 26.53 -12.20
C LEU A 142 44.49 26.78 -13.12
N ASP A 143 44.27 27.34 -14.31
CA ASP A 143 45.35 27.68 -15.25
C ASP A 143 46.09 28.98 -14.87
N LYS A 144 45.43 29.85 -14.08
CA LYS A 144 46.02 31.11 -13.60
C LYS A 144 46.73 31.03 -12.25
N LEU A 145 46.78 29.85 -11.61
CA LEU A 145 47.57 29.69 -10.40
C LEU A 145 49.05 29.62 -10.76
N PRO A 146 49.92 30.47 -10.18
CA PRO A 146 51.36 30.40 -10.42
C PRO A 146 51.85 29.02 -9.97
N LYS A 147 52.42 28.26 -10.91
CA LYS A 147 53.02 26.95 -10.64
C LYS A 147 54.09 27.11 -9.56
N ARG A 148 53.78 26.76 -8.32
CA ARG A 148 54.81 26.52 -7.30
C ARG A 148 55.72 25.44 -7.85
N LYS A 149 57.01 25.77 -7.99
CA LYS A 149 58.08 24.81 -8.26
C LYS A 149 57.93 23.65 -7.26
N GLN A 150 57.49 22.49 -7.74
CA GLN A 150 57.68 21.24 -7.02
C GLN A 150 59.19 20.98 -7.03
N SER A 151 59.87 21.18 -5.90
CA SER A 151 61.27 20.77 -5.77
C SER A 151 61.32 19.24 -5.76
N LYS A 152 62.11 18.72 -6.68
CA LYS A 152 62.55 17.33 -6.76
C LYS A 152 63.21 16.94 -5.41
N PRO A 153 62.80 15.87 -4.72
CA PRO A 153 63.66 15.25 -3.74
C PRO A 153 64.65 14.34 -4.49
N ASP A 154 65.92 14.56 -4.20
CA ASP A 154 67.07 13.88 -4.78
C ASP A 154 67.11 12.38 -4.42
N ASP A 155 67.64 11.61 -5.36
CA ASP A 155 68.05 10.22 -5.19
C ASP A 155 69.02 10.07 -4.00
N CYS A 156 68.67 9.23 -3.03
CA CYS A 156 69.58 8.38 -2.26
C CYS A 156 68.78 7.30 -1.51
#